data_AF-A0A661JTT7-F1
#
_entry.id   AF-A0A661JTT7-F1
#
_cell.length_a   1.000
_cell.length_b   1.000
_cell.length_c   1.000
_cell.angle_alpha   90.00
_cell.angle_beta   90.00
_cell.angle_gamma   90.00
#
_symmetry.space_group_name_H-M   'P 1'
#
loop_
_entity.id
_entity.type
_entity.pdbx_description
1 polymer ?
#
loop_
_entity_poly.entity_id
_entity_poly.type
_entity_poly.pdbx_seq_one_letter_code
_entity_poly.pdbx_strand_id
1 'polypeptide(L)'
;RIARKAFTIALGRRKSLTSVDKANVLESSRLWREVVDEVSKDFPGVNLEHMYVDNCAMQIIREPKQFDVIVTQNLFGDILSDEASMITGSLGMLPSASMGETKALYEPVHGSAPDIAGKDIANPIGAILSAAMMLRYSFDMVEASQRIEKAVDNVLAKGIRTRDISYSAQEVVGTKRMTEYIIQEIREGN
;
A
#
# COMPACT_ATOMS: atom_id res chain seq x y z
N ARG A 1 -0.45 -19.17 -6.90
CA ARG A 1 -0.59 -18.62 -5.52
C ARG A 1 -0.80 -17.11 -5.49
N ILE A 2 0.10 -16.29 -6.04
CA ILE A 2 0.03 -14.82 -5.93
C ILE A 2 -1.21 -14.25 -6.62
N ALA A 3 -1.57 -14.79 -7.80
CA ALA A 3 -2.83 -14.45 -8.48
C ALA A 3 -4.06 -14.66 -7.58
N ARG A 4 -4.21 -15.84 -6.96
CA ARG A 4 -5.32 -16.11 -6.02
C ARG A 4 -5.36 -15.08 -4.89
N LYS A 5 -4.21 -14.76 -4.29
CA LYS A 5 -4.13 -13.74 -3.22
C LYS A 5 -4.56 -12.35 -3.72
N ALA A 6 -4.13 -11.95 -4.92
CA ALA A 6 -4.51 -10.68 -5.52
C ALA A 6 -6.01 -10.60 -5.81
N PHE A 7 -6.62 -11.66 -6.35
CA PHE A 7 -8.07 -11.76 -6.51
C PHE A 7 -8.82 -11.68 -5.17
N THR A 8 -8.35 -12.37 -4.13
CA THR A 8 -8.94 -12.27 -2.78
C THR A 8 -8.86 -10.84 -2.23
N ILE A 9 -7.75 -10.14 -2.44
CA ILE A 9 -7.62 -8.72 -2.04
C ILE A 9 -8.60 -7.84 -2.84
N ALA A 10 -8.71 -8.06 -4.16
CA ALA A 10 -9.62 -7.30 -5.02
C ALA A 10 -11.10 -7.48 -4.61
N LEU A 11 -11.50 -8.68 -4.16
CA LEU A 11 -12.86 -8.96 -3.67
C LEU A 11 -13.27 -8.06 -2.49
N GLY A 12 -12.33 -7.74 -1.60
CA GLY A 12 -12.54 -6.86 -0.46
C GLY A 12 -12.42 -5.36 -0.78
N ARG A 13 -12.22 -5.00 -2.05
CA ARG A 13 -11.99 -3.63 -2.52
C ARG A 13 -13.00 -3.26 -3.61
N ARG A 14 -12.55 -2.66 -4.72
CA ARG A 14 -13.42 -2.24 -5.84
C ARG A 14 -13.62 -3.35 -6.88
N LYS A 15 -13.17 -4.57 -6.58
CA LYS A 15 -13.34 -5.77 -7.42
C LYS A 15 -12.74 -5.59 -8.82
N SER A 16 -11.61 -4.90 -8.90
CA SER A 16 -10.84 -4.75 -10.14
C SER A 16 -9.39 -5.18 -9.90
N LEU A 17 -8.84 -5.95 -10.85
CA LEU A 17 -7.48 -6.47 -10.81
C LEU A 17 -6.79 -6.21 -12.15
N THR A 18 -5.68 -5.48 -12.12
CA THR A 18 -4.80 -5.33 -13.28
C THR A 18 -3.60 -6.26 -13.13
N SER A 19 -3.48 -7.22 -14.05
CA SER A 19 -2.32 -8.11 -14.15
C SER A 19 -1.29 -7.51 -15.11
N VAL A 20 -0.08 -7.25 -14.59
CA VAL A 20 0.98 -6.56 -15.35
C VAL A 20 2.06 -7.56 -15.76
N ASP A 21 2.43 -7.51 -17.04
CA ASP A 21 3.40 -8.44 -17.63
C ASP A 21 4.16 -7.81 -18.83
N LYS A 22 4.96 -8.61 -19.54
CA LYS A 22 5.53 -8.27 -20.84
C LYS A 22 5.32 -9.41 -21.86
N ALA A 23 4.09 -9.93 -21.95
CA ALA A 23 3.77 -11.14 -22.72
C ALA A 23 4.00 -11.02 -24.24
N ASN A 24 4.14 -9.80 -24.77
CA ASN A 24 4.52 -9.59 -26.16
C ASN A 24 5.97 -10.01 -26.45
N VAL A 25 6.86 -10.01 -25.44
CA VAL A 25 8.29 -10.33 -25.61
C VAL A 25 8.72 -11.55 -24.79
N LEU A 26 8.27 -11.68 -23.54
CA LEU A 26 8.80 -12.67 -22.60
C LEU A 26 7.88 -13.90 -22.48
N GLU A 27 8.42 -15.11 -22.69
CA GLU A 27 7.70 -16.36 -22.49
C GLU A 27 7.25 -16.54 -21.03
N SER A 28 8.06 -16.11 -20.07
CA SER A 28 7.69 -16.12 -18.64
C SER A 28 6.45 -15.26 -18.36
N SER A 29 6.28 -14.16 -19.11
CA SER A 29 5.10 -13.29 -19.02
C SER A 29 3.89 -13.87 -19.73
N ARG A 30 4.08 -14.66 -20.79
CA ARG A 30 2.98 -15.40 -21.44
C ARG A 30 2.42 -16.46 -20.49
N LEU A 31 3.29 -17.27 -19.88
CA LEU A 31 2.88 -18.25 -18.87
C LEU A 31 2.21 -17.57 -17.66
N TRP A 32 2.74 -16.42 -17.22
CA TRP A 32 2.10 -15.63 -16.17
C TRP A 32 0.66 -15.28 -16.53
N ARG A 33 0.43 -14.72 -17.72
CA ARG A 33 -0.89 -14.32 -18.22
C ARG A 33 -1.84 -15.52 -18.27
N GLU A 34 -1.42 -16.63 -18.88
CA GLU A 34 -2.21 -17.86 -18.97
C GLU A 34 -2.66 -18.36 -17.58
N VAL A 35 -1.76 -18.37 -16.60
CA VAL A 35 -2.08 -18.79 -15.23
C VAL A 35 -3.01 -17.79 -14.53
N VAL A 36 -2.85 -16.49 -14.75
CA VAL A 36 -3.77 -15.48 -14.19
C VAL A 36 -5.18 -15.64 -14.79
N ASP A 37 -5.28 -15.86 -16.10
CA ASP A 37 -6.54 -16.12 -16.79
C ASP A 37 -7.21 -17.40 -16.26
N GLU A 38 -6.45 -18.47 -16.05
CA GLU A 38 -6.98 -19.71 -15.48
C GLU A 38 -7.54 -19.48 -14.07
N VAL A 39 -6.79 -18.79 -13.21
CA VAL A 39 -7.21 -18.49 -11.83
C VAL A 39 -8.43 -17.57 -11.81
N SER A 40 -8.57 -16.66 -12.78
CA SER A 40 -9.70 -15.72 -12.84
C SER A 40 -11.07 -16.40 -12.87
N LYS A 41 -11.13 -17.63 -13.42
CA LYS A 41 -12.35 -18.44 -13.50
C LYS A 41 -12.92 -18.78 -12.11
N ASP A 42 -12.07 -18.82 -11.09
CA ASP A 42 -12.47 -19.06 -9.71
C ASP A 42 -12.99 -17.79 -9.01
N PHE A 43 -12.88 -16.62 -9.66
CA PHE A 43 -13.22 -15.31 -9.11
C PHE A 43 -14.09 -14.46 -10.07
N PRO A 44 -15.27 -14.96 -10.51
CA PRO A 44 -16.09 -14.29 -11.53
C PRO A 44 -16.62 -12.90 -11.13
N GLY A 45 -16.52 -12.54 -9.84
CA GLY A 45 -16.91 -11.23 -9.32
C GLY A 45 -15.83 -10.14 -9.41
N VAL A 46 -14.65 -10.44 -9.96
CA VAL A 46 -13.54 -9.48 -10.10
C VAL A 46 -13.28 -9.21 -11.58
N ASN A 47 -13.27 -7.94 -11.99
CA ASN A 47 -12.89 -7.53 -13.33
C ASN A 47 -11.37 -7.66 -13.50
N LEU A 48 -10.93 -8.56 -14.40
CA LEU A 48 -9.52 -8.76 -14.73
C LEU A 48 -9.16 -7.99 -16.00
N GLU A 49 -8.08 -7.21 -15.95
CA GLU A 49 -7.47 -6.57 -17.10
C GLU A 49 -5.97 -6.90 -17.16
N HIS A 50 -5.42 -6.99 -18.38
CA HIS A 50 -3.99 -7.17 -18.59
C HIS A 50 -3.36 -5.90 -19.15
N MET A 51 -2.21 -5.53 -18.61
CA MET A 51 -1.45 -4.36 -19.05
C MET A 51 0.03 -4.71 -19.20
N TYR A 52 0.69 -4.15 -20.21
CA TYR A 52 2.14 -4.27 -20.31
C TYR A 52 2.83 -3.32 -19.33
N VAL A 53 3.97 -3.75 -18.77
CA VAL A 53 4.70 -3.00 -17.73
C VAL A 53 5.08 -1.57 -18.14
N ASP A 54 5.43 -1.34 -19.40
CA ASP A 54 5.72 0.01 -19.93
C ASP A 54 4.48 0.91 -19.98
N ASN A 55 3.35 0.37 -20.44
CA ASN A 55 2.09 1.09 -20.39
C ASN A 55 1.65 1.34 -18.93
N CYS A 56 1.82 0.34 -18.05
CA CYS A 56 1.46 0.46 -16.64
C CYS A 56 2.22 1.59 -15.95
N ALA A 57 3.53 1.70 -16.17
CA ALA A 57 4.33 2.81 -15.67
C ALA A 57 3.75 4.17 -16.12
N MET A 58 3.50 4.32 -17.42
CA MET A 58 2.88 5.55 -17.95
C MET A 58 1.50 5.84 -17.33
N GLN A 59 0.66 4.81 -17.13
CA GLN A 59 -0.68 4.96 -16.58
C GLN A 59 -0.68 5.31 -15.08
N ILE A 60 0.30 4.82 -14.30
CA ILE A 60 0.46 5.20 -12.89
C ILE A 60 0.67 6.72 -12.79
N ILE A 61 1.47 7.31 -13.68
CA ILE A 61 1.68 8.76 -13.71
C ILE A 61 0.45 9.50 -14.25
N ARG A 62 -0.10 9.02 -15.39
CA ARG A 62 -1.14 9.74 -16.14
C ARG A 62 -2.50 9.73 -15.46
N GLU A 63 -2.95 8.57 -15.00
CA GLU A 63 -4.29 8.37 -14.42
C GLU A 63 -4.26 7.27 -13.35
N PRO A 64 -3.61 7.51 -12.19
CA PRO A 64 -3.44 6.48 -11.15
C PRO A 64 -4.77 5.99 -10.57
N LYS A 65 -5.83 6.80 -10.62
CA LYS A 65 -7.14 6.49 -10.05
C LYS A 65 -7.85 5.31 -10.75
N GLN A 66 -7.39 4.91 -11.94
CA GLN A 66 -7.94 3.74 -12.63
C GLN A 66 -7.63 2.44 -11.88
N PHE A 67 -6.51 2.37 -11.15
CA PHE A 67 -6.05 1.12 -10.54
C PHE A 67 -6.68 0.85 -9.17
N ASP A 68 -7.16 -0.38 -8.96
CA ASP A 68 -7.56 -0.90 -7.65
C ASP A 68 -6.50 -1.82 -7.04
N VAL A 69 -6.26 -2.97 -7.67
CA VAL A 69 -5.21 -3.93 -7.29
C VAL A 69 -4.35 -4.20 -8.51
N ILE A 70 -3.03 -4.10 -8.36
CA ILE A 70 -2.06 -4.50 -9.38
C ILE A 70 -1.40 -5.81 -8.91
N VAL A 71 -1.29 -6.79 -9.82
CA VAL A 71 -0.52 -8.03 -9.59
C VAL A 71 0.52 -8.20 -10.67
N THR A 72 1.75 -8.50 -10.27
CA THR A 72 2.88 -8.59 -11.21
C THR A 72 4.01 -9.46 -10.66
N GLN A 73 5.02 -9.71 -11.50
CA GLN A 73 6.25 -10.43 -11.13
C GLN A 73 7.15 -9.57 -10.24
N ASN A 74 8.11 -10.19 -9.55
CA ASN A 74 8.96 -9.52 -8.55
C ASN A 74 9.64 -8.23 -9.10
N LEU A 75 10.41 -8.33 -10.18
CA LEU A 75 11.12 -7.17 -10.76
C LEU A 75 10.18 -6.05 -11.22
N PHE A 76 9.06 -6.38 -11.84
CA PHE A 76 8.08 -5.38 -12.25
C PHE A 76 7.36 -4.77 -11.04
N GLY A 77 7.12 -5.57 -10.01
CA GLY A 77 6.53 -5.13 -8.75
C GLY A 77 7.39 -4.11 -8.06
N ASP A 78 8.69 -4.39 -7.92
CA ASP A 78 9.70 -3.50 -7.35
C ASP A 78 9.67 -2.10 -8.01
N ILE A 79 9.74 -2.06 -9.35
CA ILE A 79 9.73 -0.82 -10.12
C ILE A 79 8.40 -0.08 -9.97
N LEU A 80 7.27 -0.76 -10.22
CA LEU A 80 5.95 -0.13 -10.22
C LEU A 80 5.51 0.29 -8.81
N SER A 81 5.94 -0.42 -7.76
CA SER A 81 5.63 -0.04 -6.38
C SER A 81 6.37 1.22 -5.97
N ASP A 82 7.61 1.40 -6.40
CA ASP A 82 8.36 2.64 -6.14
C ASP A 82 7.79 3.82 -6.92
N GLU A 83 7.41 3.60 -8.18
CA GLU A 83 6.73 4.61 -9.00
C GLU A 83 5.40 5.03 -8.39
N ALA A 84 4.56 4.06 -8.01
CA ALA A 84 3.29 4.30 -7.32
C ALA A 84 3.51 5.00 -5.97
N SER A 85 4.59 4.69 -5.28
CA SER A 85 4.93 5.33 -4.00
C SER A 85 5.29 6.80 -4.20
N MET A 86 6.07 7.12 -5.24
CA MET A 86 6.52 8.49 -5.50
C MET A 86 5.37 9.43 -5.87
N ILE A 87 4.39 8.97 -6.66
CA ILE A 87 3.24 9.81 -7.05
C ILE A 87 2.35 10.20 -5.86
N THR A 88 2.39 9.46 -4.74
CA THR A 88 1.66 9.85 -3.52
C THR A 88 2.29 11.06 -2.81
N GLY A 89 3.55 11.38 -3.13
CA GLY A 89 4.28 12.50 -2.56
C GLY A 89 4.81 12.28 -1.15
N SER A 90 4.61 11.09 -0.54
CA SER A 90 5.18 10.79 0.78
C SER A 90 5.45 9.30 1.01
N LEU A 91 6.73 8.92 0.88
CA LEU A 91 7.21 7.60 1.25
C LEU A 91 7.02 7.31 2.76
N GLY A 92 7.10 8.34 3.61
CA GLY A 92 6.97 8.22 5.06
C GLY A 92 5.62 7.70 5.55
N MET A 93 4.58 7.79 4.70
CA MET A 93 3.23 7.35 5.03
C MET A 93 2.91 5.92 4.57
N LEU A 94 3.74 5.30 3.74
CA LEU A 94 3.37 4.08 3.03
C LEU A 94 3.67 2.83 3.87
N PRO A 95 2.64 2.03 4.22
CA PRO A 95 2.83 0.74 4.86
C PRO A 95 3.11 -0.37 3.84
N SER A 96 3.65 -1.49 4.30
CA SER A 96 3.83 -2.69 3.49
C SER A 96 3.55 -3.97 4.27
N ALA A 97 3.23 -5.04 3.54
CA ALA A 97 3.01 -6.37 4.09
C ALA A 97 3.53 -7.46 3.15
N SER A 98 4.42 -8.30 3.66
CA SER A 98 4.91 -9.51 2.99
C SER A 98 4.24 -10.73 3.61
N MET A 99 3.29 -11.33 2.88
CA MET A 99 2.46 -12.44 3.38
C MET A 99 2.89 -13.79 2.80
N GLY A 100 3.29 -14.72 3.66
CA GLY A 100 3.42 -16.14 3.36
C GLY A 100 2.14 -16.92 3.70
N GLU A 101 2.23 -18.26 3.69
CA GLU A 101 1.09 -19.13 4.02
C GLU A 101 0.78 -19.16 5.53
N THR A 102 1.82 -19.12 6.37
CA THR A 102 1.69 -19.24 7.84
C THR A 102 2.29 -18.05 8.60
N LYS A 103 3.06 -17.20 7.92
CA LYS A 103 3.78 -16.07 8.52
C LYS A 103 3.62 -14.84 7.65
N ALA A 104 3.63 -13.67 8.28
CA ALA A 104 3.62 -12.39 7.60
C ALA A 104 4.62 -11.43 8.27
N LEU A 105 5.19 -10.54 7.46
CA LEU A 105 6.05 -9.42 7.89
C LEU A 105 5.35 -8.11 7.51
N TYR A 106 5.36 -7.15 8.43
CA TYR A 106 4.75 -5.83 8.24
C TYR A 106 5.80 -4.77 8.56
N GLU A 107 6.05 -3.87 7.63
CA GLU A 107 7.10 -2.84 7.75
C GLU A 107 6.73 -1.60 6.94
N PRO A 108 7.19 -0.40 7.32
CA PRO A 108 7.07 0.76 6.43
C PRO A 108 7.91 0.57 5.17
N VAL A 109 7.49 1.18 4.05
CA VAL A 109 8.26 1.14 2.78
C VAL A 109 9.55 1.96 2.87
N HIS A 110 9.56 3.03 3.68
CA HIS A 110 10.73 3.87 3.82
C HIS A 110 11.90 3.14 4.51
N GLY A 111 13.13 3.47 4.11
CA GLY A 111 14.35 2.96 4.74
C GLY A 111 14.59 3.52 6.15
N SER A 112 15.77 3.22 6.70
CA SER A 112 16.15 3.59 8.07
C SER A 112 16.44 5.09 8.28
N ALA A 113 16.60 5.86 7.21
CA ALA A 113 16.94 7.30 7.22
C ALA A 113 18.02 7.66 8.27
N PRO A 114 19.26 7.16 8.14
CA PRO A 114 20.29 7.27 9.18
C PRO A 114 20.67 8.72 9.54
N ASP A 115 20.52 9.62 8.59
CA ASP A 115 20.78 11.05 8.71
C ASP A 115 19.83 11.78 9.69
N ILE A 116 18.65 11.21 9.94
CA ILE A 116 17.64 11.77 10.87
C ILE A 116 17.41 10.91 12.13
N ALA A 117 18.12 9.79 12.25
CA ALA A 117 18.00 8.90 13.40
C ALA A 117 18.24 9.66 14.73
N GLY A 118 17.34 9.45 15.70
CA GLY A 118 17.43 10.08 17.02
C GLY A 118 17.05 11.57 17.07
N LYS A 119 16.61 12.17 15.95
CA LYS A 119 16.29 13.61 15.88
C LYS A 119 14.80 13.95 16.08
N ASP A 120 13.95 12.95 16.34
CA ASP A 120 12.49 13.11 16.49
C ASP A 120 11.81 13.78 15.28
N ILE A 121 12.27 13.52 14.06
CA ILE A 121 11.71 14.10 12.82
C ILE A 121 11.27 13.05 11.79
N ALA A 122 11.41 11.76 12.10
CA ALA A 122 10.91 10.69 11.24
C ALA A 122 9.38 10.65 11.25
N ASN A 123 8.78 10.31 10.12
CA ASN A 123 7.34 10.11 10.02
C ASN A 123 6.95 8.72 10.55
N PRO A 124 6.17 8.60 11.64
CA PRO A 124 5.80 7.30 12.18
C PRO A 124 4.62 6.64 11.44
N ILE A 125 3.95 7.36 10.52
CA ILE A 125 2.67 6.94 9.93
C ILE A 125 2.81 5.62 9.17
N GLY A 126 3.84 5.44 8.35
CA GLY A 126 4.06 4.19 7.60
C GLY A 126 4.12 2.98 8.53
N ALA A 127 4.87 3.07 9.63
CA ALA A 127 4.98 1.98 10.60
C ALA A 127 3.65 1.71 11.35
N ILE A 128 2.92 2.77 11.72
CA ILE A 128 1.61 2.66 12.35
C ILE A 128 0.60 1.99 11.40
N LEU A 129 0.57 2.39 10.13
CA LEU A 129 -0.32 1.79 9.13
C LEU A 129 0.10 0.35 8.79
N SER A 130 1.39 -0.01 8.90
CA SER A 130 1.83 -1.41 8.79
C SER A 130 1.29 -2.25 9.95
N ALA A 131 1.21 -1.70 11.17
CA ALA A 131 0.52 -2.35 12.28
C ALA A 131 -1.00 -2.46 12.03
N ALA A 132 -1.63 -1.47 11.39
CA ALA A 132 -3.02 -1.57 10.97
C ALA A 132 -3.24 -2.69 9.93
N MET A 133 -2.32 -2.85 8.96
CA MET A 133 -2.33 -3.98 8.02
C MET A 133 -2.19 -5.32 8.75
N MET A 134 -1.34 -5.41 9.78
CA MET A 134 -1.19 -6.60 10.60
C MET A 134 -2.49 -7.01 11.29
N LEU A 135 -3.17 -6.05 11.93
CA LEU A 135 -4.48 -6.30 12.55
C LEU A 135 -5.50 -6.83 11.53
N ARG A 136 -5.54 -6.25 10.34
CA ARG A 136 -6.46 -6.66 9.27
C ARG A 136 -6.16 -8.04 8.71
N TYR A 137 -4.91 -8.28 8.30
CA TYR A 137 -4.57 -9.45 7.48
C TYR A 137 -4.11 -10.67 8.28
N SER A 138 -3.54 -10.47 9.48
CA SER A 138 -3.07 -11.59 10.32
C SER A 138 -3.97 -11.89 11.51
N PHE A 139 -4.68 -10.89 12.04
CA PHE A 139 -5.51 -11.07 13.24
C PHE A 139 -7.01 -10.99 12.97
N ASP A 140 -7.43 -10.74 11.73
CA ASP A 140 -8.84 -10.57 11.34
C ASP A 140 -9.57 -9.47 12.15
N MET A 141 -8.81 -8.51 12.70
CA MET A 141 -9.31 -7.40 13.50
C MET A 141 -9.57 -6.18 12.62
N VAL A 142 -10.50 -6.33 11.66
CA VAL A 142 -10.82 -5.32 10.64
C VAL A 142 -11.24 -3.99 11.28
N GLU A 143 -12.09 -4.02 12.31
CA GLU A 143 -12.57 -2.80 13.00
C GLU A 143 -11.42 -2.04 13.68
N ALA A 144 -10.49 -2.75 14.34
CA ALA A 144 -9.34 -2.14 14.98
C ALA A 144 -8.38 -1.52 13.95
N SER A 145 -8.17 -2.20 12.82
CA SER A 145 -7.40 -1.68 11.69
C SER A 145 -8.00 -0.37 11.16
N GLN A 146 -9.31 -0.36 10.88
CA GLN A 146 -10.03 0.82 10.39
C GLN A 146 -10.00 1.98 11.38
N ARG A 147 -10.03 1.70 12.70
CA ARG A 147 -9.90 2.74 13.73
C ARG A 147 -8.54 3.44 13.68
N ILE A 148 -7.46 2.69 13.44
CA ILE A 148 -6.11 3.27 13.28
C ILE A 148 -6.04 4.09 12.00
N GLU A 149 -6.50 3.55 10.87
CA GLU A 149 -6.54 4.24 9.56
C GLU A 149 -7.30 5.58 9.70
N LYS A 150 -8.50 5.55 10.30
CA LYS A 150 -9.33 6.75 10.51
C LYS A 150 -8.67 7.75 11.46
N ALA A 151 -7.98 7.30 12.50
CA ALA A 151 -7.26 8.18 13.41
C ALA A 151 -6.13 8.93 12.68
N VAL A 152 -5.38 8.25 11.81
CA VAL A 152 -4.37 8.89 10.95
C VAL A 152 -5.02 9.92 10.03
N ASP A 153 -6.11 9.55 9.35
CA ASP A 153 -6.86 10.47 8.48
C ASP A 153 -7.34 11.71 9.23
N ASN A 154 -7.87 11.56 10.45
CA ASN A 154 -8.33 12.66 11.29
C ASN A 154 -7.19 13.60 11.70
N VAL A 155 -6.04 13.06 12.16
CA VAL A 155 -4.86 13.87 12.49
C VAL A 155 -4.37 14.64 11.27
N LEU A 156 -4.35 13.99 10.10
CA LEU A 156 -3.97 14.66 8.86
C LEU A 156 -5.02 15.70 8.43
N ALA A 157 -6.31 15.47 8.63
CA ALA A 157 -7.36 16.44 8.34
C ALA A 157 -7.23 17.72 9.20
N LYS A 158 -6.69 17.61 10.42
CA LYS A 158 -6.37 18.75 11.30
C LYS A 158 -5.13 19.55 10.87
N GLY A 159 -4.49 19.22 9.74
CA GLY A 159 -3.31 19.94 9.26
C GLY A 159 -2.01 19.65 10.02
N ILE A 160 -2.01 18.66 10.91
CA ILE A 160 -0.83 18.22 11.67
C ILE A 160 0.04 17.34 10.77
N ARG A 161 1.33 17.66 10.65
CA ARG A 161 2.26 17.00 9.71
C ARG A 161 3.62 16.77 10.35
N THR A 162 4.32 15.72 9.95
CA THR A 162 5.78 15.62 10.15
C THR A 162 6.52 16.37 9.06
N ARG A 163 7.85 16.54 9.24
CA ARG A 163 8.69 17.37 8.36
C ARG A 163 8.60 17.00 6.88
N ASP A 164 8.55 15.71 6.57
CA ASP A 164 8.51 15.15 5.21
C ASP A 164 7.22 15.48 4.44
N ILE A 165 6.13 15.77 5.15
CA ILE A 165 4.80 16.10 4.57
C ILE A 165 4.34 17.51 4.93
N SER A 166 5.28 18.42 5.16
CA SER A 166 5.02 19.75 5.74
C SER A 166 4.50 20.81 4.75
N TYR A 167 4.44 20.52 3.44
CA TYR A 167 4.16 21.49 2.37
C TYR A 167 2.85 22.28 2.55
N SER A 168 1.88 21.78 3.33
CA SER A 168 0.62 22.45 3.66
C SER A 168 0.25 22.34 5.15
N ALA A 169 1.25 22.18 6.02
CA ALA A 169 1.03 21.96 7.44
C ALA A 169 0.50 23.21 8.15
N GLN A 170 -0.53 23.02 8.99
CA GLN A 170 -0.90 24.00 10.01
C GLN A 170 0.02 23.88 11.24
N GLU A 171 0.45 22.66 11.55
CA GLU A 171 1.38 22.36 12.64
C GLU A 171 2.40 21.33 12.14
N VAL A 172 3.69 21.62 12.30
CA VAL A 172 4.77 20.66 12.02
C VAL A 172 5.26 20.09 13.34
N VAL A 173 5.19 18.76 13.48
CA VAL A 173 5.51 18.04 14.71
C VAL A 173 6.58 16.98 14.51
N GLY A 174 7.20 16.58 15.62
CA GLY A 174 8.13 15.46 15.66
C GLY A 174 7.44 14.09 15.70
N THR A 175 8.25 13.03 15.64
CA THR A 175 7.80 11.63 15.62
C THR A 175 6.92 11.30 16.84
N LYS A 176 7.37 11.66 18.04
CA LYS A 176 6.66 11.38 19.30
C LYS A 176 5.31 12.08 19.33
N ARG A 177 5.29 13.37 18.98
CA ARG A 177 4.07 14.18 19.04
C ARG A 177 3.02 13.75 18.01
N MET A 178 3.45 13.37 16.79
CA MET A 178 2.56 12.75 15.80
C MET A 178 1.93 11.47 16.36
N THR A 179 2.74 10.62 16.99
CA THR A 179 2.27 9.36 17.59
C THR A 179 1.25 9.62 18.71
N GLU A 180 1.50 10.59 19.58
CA GLU A 180 0.58 10.99 20.65
C GLU A 180 -0.79 11.42 20.11
N TYR A 181 -0.82 12.26 19.06
CA TYR A 181 -2.08 12.71 18.46
C TYR A 181 -2.86 11.53 17.86
N ILE A 182 -2.19 10.59 17.20
CA ILE A 182 -2.85 9.39 16.65
C ILE A 182 -3.40 8.52 17.79
N ILE A 183 -2.65 8.31 18.88
CA ILE A 183 -3.14 7.56 20.05
C ILE A 183 -4.37 8.23 20.67
N GLN A 184 -4.36 9.56 20.77
CA GLN A 184 -5.47 10.33 21.29
C GLN A 184 -6.72 10.17 20.42
N GLU A 185 -6.59 10.35 19.10
CA GLU A 185 -7.68 10.12 18.13
C GLU A 185 -8.25 8.71 18.22
N ILE A 186 -7.37 7.70 18.34
CA ILE A 186 -7.80 6.32 18.57
C ILE A 186 -8.68 6.28 19.82
N ARG A 187 -8.23 6.81 20.97
CA ARG A 187 -8.98 6.72 22.24
C ARG A 187 -10.31 7.49 22.25
N GLU A 188 -10.36 8.65 21.62
CA GLU A 188 -11.53 9.53 21.60
C GLU A 188 -12.64 9.04 20.65
N GLY A 189 -12.29 8.28 19.61
CA GLY A 189 -13.26 7.68 18.68
C GLY A 189 -14.02 6.46 19.19
N ASN A 190 -14.28 6.35 20.50
CA ASN A 190 -15.17 5.35 21.11
C ASN A 190 -16.61 5.87 21.15
#